data_AF-A0A9E3MVE9-F1
#
_entry.id   AF-A0A9E3MVE9-F1
#
_cell.length_a   1.000
_cell.length_b   1.000
_cell.length_c   1.000
_cell.angle_alpha   90.00
_cell.angle_beta   90.00
_cell.angle_gamma   90.00
#
_symmetry.space_group_name_H-M   'P 1'
#
loop_
_entity.id
_entity.type
_entity.pdbx_description
1 polymer ?
#
loop_
_entity_poly.entity_id
_entity_poly.type
_entity_poly.pdbx_seq_one_letter_code
_entity_poly.pdbx_strand_id
1 'polypeptide(L)'
;MTTPPYPSYPEDLERPGLVRTGRSTFVRPIRPEDADRLVAFVGTLSRATLAYRSLGPVVRARDDVIRRGAHVDYLNELALVALAGDEIAGLVRYVRDPEEPEHAEVTFTIRDDHQSEGFGRLLLEHIAAAA
;
A
#
# COMPACT_ATOMS: atom_id res chain seq x y z
N MET A 1 -32.70 -1.86 5.27
CA MET A 1 -31.26 -2.00 5.55
C MET A 1 -30.54 -1.09 4.58
N THR A 2 -30.02 0.03 5.08
CA THR A 2 -29.29 1.02 4.27
C THR A 2 -27.92 0.46 3.97
N THR A 3 -27.60 0.21 2.70
CA THR A 3 -26.25 -0.12 2.25
C THR A 3 -25.30 0.97 2.72
N PRO A 4 -24.20 0.66 3.44
CA PRO A 4 -23.27 1.69 3.85
C PRO A 4 -22.70 2.37 2.58
N PRO A 5 -22.51 3.71 2.59
CA PRO A 5 -22.08 4.46 1.42
C PRO A 5 -20.65 4.12 0.95
N TYR A 6 -19.92 3.33 1.74
CA TYR A 6 -18.61 2.77 1.43
C TYR A 6 -18.56 1.31 1.93
N PRO A 7 -17.81 0.41 1.28
CA PRO A 7 -17.63 -0.94 1.82
C PRO A 7 -16.97 -0.87 3.19
N SER A 8 -17.34 -1.82 4.04
CA SER A 8 -16.60 -2.12 5.26
C SER A 8 -15.18 -2.57 4.92
N TYR A 9 -14.25 -2.36 5.86
CA TYR A 9 -12.89 -2.86 5.79
C TYR A 9 -12.86 -4.37 5.41
N PRO A 10 -12.08 -4.78 4.39
CA PRO A 10 -12.06 -6.17 3.93
C PRO A 10 -11.10 -7.03 4.78
N GLU A 11 -11.61 -7.51 5.92
CA GLU A 11 -10.88 -8.34 6.89
C GLU A 11 -10.34 -9.65 6.29
N ASP A 12 -11.00 -10.18 5.25
CA ASP A 12 -10.62 -11.41 4.56
C ASP A 12 -9.30 -11.30 3.79
N LEU A 13 -8.84 -10.07 3.51
CA LEU A 13 -7.56 -9.82 2.88
C LEU A 13 -6.38 -9.84 3.86
N GLU A 14 -6.65 -9.80 5.18
CA GLU A 14 -5.61 -9.90 6.20
C GLU A 14 -4.97 -11.28 6.25
N ARG A 15 -3.64 -11.34 6.22
CA ARG A 15 -2.92 -12.61 6.37
C ARG A 15 -1.49 -12.46 6.84
N PRO A 16 -0.99 -13.40 7.68
CA PRO A 16 0.43 -13.52 7.93
C PRO A 16 1.16 -13.94 6.65
N GLY A 17 2.40 -13.52 6.51
CA GLY A 17 3.26 -13.85 5.38
C GLY A 17 4.70 -14.07 5.81
N LEU A 18 5.46 -14.72 4.93
CA LEU A 18 6.91 -14.86 5.05
C LEU A 18 7.54 -14.26 3.80
N VAL A 19 8.49 -13.36 3.99
CA VAL A 19 9.29 -12.85 2.87
C VAL A 19 10.42 -13.83 2.54
N ARG A 20 11.09 -13.65 1.39
CA ARG A 20 12.14 -14.55 0.88
C ARG A 20 13.28 -14.78 1.87
N THR A 21 13.56 -13.81 2.75
CA THR A 21 14.58 -13.92 3.80
C THR A 21 14.14 -14.74 5.01
N GLY A 22 12.90 -15.23 5.06
CA GLY A 22 12.34 -15.99 6.18
C GLY A 22 11.77 -15.10 7.30
N ARG A 23 11.84 -13.77 7.18
CA ARG A 23 11.19 -12.85 8.12
C ARG A 23 9.68 -12.91 7.99
N SER A 24 9.02 -12.85 9.15
CA SER A 24 7.57 -12.70 9.24
C SER A 24 7.14 -11.30 8.85
N THR A 25 6.00 -11.22 8.18
CA THR A 25 5.26 -9.99 7.88
C THR A 25 3.78 -10.23 8.13
N PHE A 26 3.03 -9.15 8.30
CA PHE A 26 1.58 -9.19 8.24
C PHE A 26 1.10 -8.31 7.08
N VAL A 27 0.31 -8.88 6.17
CA VAL A 27 -0.28 -8.15 5.04
C VAL A 27 -1.73 -7.86 5.36
N ARG A 28 -2.15 -6.61 5.18
CA ARG A 28 -3.55 -6.22 5.33
C ARG A 28 -3.89 -4.98 4.51
N PRO A 29 -5.19 -4.73 4.22
CA PRO A 29 -5.62 -3.45 3.68
C PRO A 29 -5.21 -2.29 4.57
N ILE A 30 -4.83 -1.16 3.95
CA ILE A 30 -4.60 0.09 4.66
C ILE A 30 -5.92 0.58 5.25
N ARG A 31 -5.85 1.27 6.39
CA ARG A 31 -7.01 1.87 7.07
C ARG A 31 -6.68 3.29 7.53
N PRO A 32 -7.69 4.14 7.83
CA PRO A 32 -7.46 5.52 8.26
C PRO A 32 -6.46 5.67 9.42
N GLU A 33 -6.44 4.70 10.35
CA GLU A 33 -5.53 4.67 11.51
C GLU A 33 -4.05 4.51 11.13
N ASP A 34 -3.74 4.18 9.88
CA ASP A 34 -2.37 4.10 9.37
C ASP A 34 -1.82 5.43 8.88
N ALA A 35 -2.60 6.52 8.93
CA ALA A 35 -2.19 7.83 8.42
C ALA A 35 -0.80 8.27 8.91
N ASP A 36 -0.53 8.17 10.21
CA ASP A 36 0.79 8.56 10.76
C ASP A 36 1.88 7.50 10.46
N ARG A 37 1.54 6.21 10.38
CA ARG A 37 2.48 5.17 9.92
C ARG A 37 2.89 5.41 8.47
N LEU A 38 1.95 5.85 7.63
CA LEU A 38 2.20 6.16 6.23
C LEU A 38 3.08 7.40 6.09
N VAL A 39 2.89 8.42 6.92
CA VAL A 39 3.81 9.58 7.00
C VAL A 39 5.20 9.14 7.40
N ALA A 40 5.33 8.31 8.44
CA ALA A 40 6.62 7.78 8.88
C ALA A 40 7.30 6.96 7.76
N PHE A 41 6.54 6.06 7.11
CA PHE A 41 7.01 5.26 5.98
C PHE A 41 7.56 6.14 4.85
N VAL A 42 6.73 7.05 4.31
CA VAL A 42 7.15 7.96 3.24
C VAL A 42 8.34 8.81 3.68
N GLY A 43 8.41 9.16 4.97
CA GLY A 43 9.48 9.95 5.55
C GLY A 43 10.85 9.27 5.58
N THR A 44 10.88 7.94 5.54
CA THR A 44 12.10 7.11 5.52
C THR A 44 12.62 6.81 4.12
N LEU A 45 11.83 7.07 3.08
CA LEU A 45 12.18 6.70 1.70
C LEU A 45 13.30 7.57 1.15
N SER A 46 14.23 6.94 0.43
CA SER A 46 15.26 7.69 -0.30
C SER A 46 14.68 8.52 -1.45
N ARG A 47 15.42 9.54 -1.89
CA ARG A 47 15.05 10.34 -3.08
C ARG A 47 14.91 9.47 -4.32
N ALA A 48 15.73 8.43 -4.46
CA ALA A 48 15.66 7.49 -5.57
C ALA A 48 14.33 6.71 -5.55
N THR A 49 13.97 6.16 -4.40
CA THR A 49 12.70 5.43 -4.21
C THR A 49 11.49 6.32 -4.47
N LEU A 50 11.50 7.57 -4.00
CA LEU A 50 10.44 8.55 -4.29
C LEU A 50 10.34 8.92 -5.77
N ALA A 51 11.48 9.00 -6.47
CA ALA A 51 11.52 9.30 -7.91
C ALA A 51 10.91 8.18 -8.74
N TYR A 52 11.28 6.93 -8.44
CA TYR A 52 10.69 5.76 -9.09
C TYR A 52 9.19 5.66 -8.83
N ARG A 53 8.75 5.90 -7.58
CA ARG A 53 7.33 5.89 -7.22
C ARG A 53 6.53 6.93 -8.00
N SER A 54 7.08 8.12 -8.20
CA SER A 54 6.35 9.26 -8.77
C SER A 54 6.47 9.35 -10.28
N LEU A 55 7.28 8.49 -10.92
CA LEU A 55 7.60 8.50 -12.35
C LEU A 55 7.92 9.92 -12.88
N GLY A 56 8.56 10.76 -12.05
CA GLY A 56 8.72 12.20 -12.31
C GLY A 56 9.50 12.96 -11.23
N PRO A 57 9.71 14.28 -11.38
CA PRO A 57 10.49 15.09 -10.45
C PRO A 57 9.91 15.07 -9.04
N VAL A 58 10.76 14.73 -8.06
CA VAL A 58 10.35 14.51 -6.66
C VAL A 58 10.20 15.84 -5.93
N VAL A 59 8.95 16.23 -5.67
CA VAL A 59 8.62 17.13 -4.56
C VAL A 59 8.13 16.25 -3.41
N ARG A 60 8.74 16.38 -2.24
CA ARG A 60 8.27 15.67 -1.05
C ARG A 60 6.84 16.13 -0.76
N ALA A 61 5.89 15.20 -0.82
CA ALA A 61 4.50 15.49 -0.51
C ALA A 61 4.39 16.02 0.92
N ARG A 62 3.48 16.96 1.16
CA ARG A 62 3.15 17.43 2.50
C ARG A 62 2.47 16.30 3.30
N ASP A 63 2.66 16.28 4.61
CA ASP A 63 2.10 15.23 5.46
C ASP A 63 0.58 15.10 5.34
N ASP A 64 -0.16 16.21 5.12
CA ASP A 64 -1.61 16.17 4.91
C ASP A 64 -1.99 15.40 3.65
N VAL A 65 -1.20 15.52 2.58
CA VAL A 65 -1.37 14.75 1.34
C VAL A 65 -1.09 13.27 1.60
N ILE A 66 -0.04 12.97 2.35
CA ILE A 66 0.35 11.59 2.67
C ILE A 66 -0.73 10.92 3.52
N ARG A 67 -1.23 11.58 4.57
CA ARG A 67 -2.31 11.04 5.43
C ARG A 67 -3.58 10.73 4.67
N ARG A 68 -3.93 11.53 3.66
CA ARG A 68 -5.08 11.22 2.77
C ARG A 68 -4.90 9.88 2.05
N GLY A 69 -3.67 9.47 1.73
CA GLY A 69 -3.37 8.17 1.14
C GLY A 69 -3.71 6.95 2.01
N ALA A 70 -4.04 7.13 3.29
CA ALA A 70 -4.55 6.04 4.15
C ALA A 70 -6.06 5.79 3.99
N HIS A 71 -6.76 6.65 3.24
CA HIS A 71 -8.20 6.56 2.98
C HIS A 71 -8.40 6.05 1.56
N VAL A 72 -9.01 4.87 1.43
CA VAL A 72 -9.35 4.23 0.15
C VAL A 72 -10.76 3.67 0.23
N ASP A 73 -11.42 3.47 -0.91
CA ASP A 73 -12.81 2.99 -0.96
C ASP A 73 -12.93 1.45 -1.00
N TYR A 74 -11.81 0.73 -1.13
CA TYR A 74 -11.74 -0.74 -1.24
C TYR A 74 -12.47 -1.35 -2.47
N LEU A 75 -12.93 -0.53 -3.42
CA LEU A 75 -13.63 -0.98 -4.65
C LEU A 75 -12.91 -0.54 -5.92
N ASN A 76 -12.75 0.77 -6.08
CA ASN A 76 -12.03 1.39 -7.19
C ASN A 76 -10.58 1.62 -6.80
N GLU A 77 -10.32 1.75 -5.50
CA GLU A 77 -8.99 1.92 -4.95
C GLU A 77 -8.79 0.94 -3.78
N LEU A 78 -7.77 0.10 -3.89
CA LEU A 78 -7.32 -0.76 -2.80
C LEU A 78 -5.83 -0.53 -2.59
N ALA A 79 -5.42 -0.41 -1.33
CA ALA A 79 -4.02 -0.46 -0.96
C ALA A 79 -3.79 -1.49 0.15
N LEU A 80 -2.76 -2.30 -0.01
CA LEU A 80 -2.28 -3.25 1.00
C LEU A 80 -0.95 -2.75 1.55
N VAL A 81 -0.76 -2.95 2.86
CA VAL A 81 0.51 -2.73 3.55
C VAL A 81 1.09 -4.05 4.02
N ALA A 82 2.40 -4.20 3.90
CA ALA A 82 3.15 -5.26 4.57
C ALA A 82 3.86 -4.65 5.78
N LEU A 83 3.63 -5.24 6.95
CA LEU A 83 4.15 -4.74 8.23
C LEU A 83 5.36 -5.56 8.69
N ALA A 84 6.42 -4.85 9.08
CA ALA A 84 7.54 -5.39 9.84
C ALA A 84 7.43 -4.87 11.28
N GLY A 85 6.88 -5.69 12.18
CA GLY A 85 6.41 -5.21 13.48
C GLY A 85 5.22 -4.26 13.30
N ASP A 86 5.30 -3.07 13.88
CA ASP A 86 4.25 -2.03 13.75
C ASP A 86 4.51 -1.03 12.61
N GLU A 87 5.61 -1.18 11.87
CA GLU A 87 6.01 -0.29 10.80
C GLU A 87 5.67 -0.84 9.42
N ILE A 88 5.35 0.06 8.48
CA ILE A 88 5.14 -0.32 7.08
C ILE A 88 6.51 -0.59 6.45
N ALA A 89 6.74 -1.81 6.00
CA ALA A 89 7.90 -2.21 5.22
C ALA A 89 7.67 -2.04 3.71
N GLY A 90 6.41 -2.15 3.28
CA GLY A 90 6.03 -1.90 1.90
C GLY A 90 4.53 -1.63 1.75
N LEU A 91 4.19 -0.94 0.67
CA LEU A 91 2.82 -0.62 0.29
C LEU A 91 2.63 -0.97 -1.18
N VAL A 92 1.48 -1.53 -1.53
CA VAL A 92 1.00 -1.68 -2.91
C VAL A 92 -0.41 -1.14 -3.02
N ARG A 93 -0.75 -0.58 -4.17
CA ARG A 93 -2.04 0.01 -4.45
C ARG A 93 -2.45 -0.30 -5.89
N TYR A 94 -3.73 -0.55 -6.12
CA TYR A 94 -4.33 -0.32 -7.43
C TYR A 94 -5.31 0.85 -7.40
N VAL A 95 -5.45 1.52 -8.54
CA VAL A 95 -6.51 2.50 -8.82
C VAL A 95 -7.15 2.10 -10.15
N ARG A 96 -8.44 1.77 -10.13
CA ARG A 96 -9.22 1.38 -11.30
C ARG A 96 -9.43 2.60 -12.20
N ASP A 97 -9.36 2.38 -13.51
CA ASP A 97 -9.66 3.42 -14.49
C ASP A 97 -11.18 3.71 -14.48
N PRO A 98 -11.62 4.98 -14.32
CA PRO A 98 -13.04 5.33 -14.33
C PRO A 98 -13.72 5.13 -15.69
N GLU A 99 -12.98 5.24 -16.79
CA GLU A 99 -13.47 5.09 -18.17
C GLU A 99 -13.36 3.64 -18.67
N GLU A 100 -12.37 2.90 -18.18
CA GLU A 100 -12.12 1.48 -18.52
C GLU A 100 -12.08 0.60 -17.25
N PRO A 101 -13.24 0.25 -16.65
CA PRO A 101 -13.29 -0.40 -15.33
C PRO A 101 -12.56 -1.75 -15.23
N GLU A 102 -12.28 -2.42 -16.33
CA GLU A 102 -11.49 -3.65 -16.40
C GLU A 102 -9.96 -3.40 -16.29
N HIS A 103 -9.53 -2.15 -16.35
CA HIS A 103 -8.15 -1.71 -16.21
C HIS A 103 -7.89 -1.03 -14.86
N ALA A 104 -6.68 -1.20 -14.32
CA ALA A 104 -6.24 -0.52 -13.11
C ALA A 104 -4.73 -0.23 -13.18
N GLU A 105 -4.32 0.92 -12.65
CA GLU A 105 -2.93 1.26 -12.44
C GLU A 105 -2.45 0.67 -11.12
N VAL A 106 -1.34 -0.07 -11.13
CA VAL A 106 -0.73 -0.65 -9.93
C VAL A 106 0.56 0.08 -9.59
N THR A 107 0.68 0.54 -8.34
CA THR A 107 1.89 1.15 -7.80
C THR A 107 2.32 0.46 -6.52
N PHE A 108 3.62 0.25 -6.33
CA PHE A 108 4.16 -0.28 -5.08
C PHE A 108 5.43 0.44 -4.67
N THR A 109 5.71 0.43 -3.38
CA THR A 109 6.88 1.08 -2.79
C THR A 109 7.35 0.25 -1.61
N ILE A 110 8.64 -0.06 -1.58
CA ILE A 110 9.27 -0.83 -0.50
C ILE A 110 10.28 0.09 0.18
N ARG A 111 10.28 0.09 1.52
CA ARG A 111 11.25 0.84 2.32
C ARG A 111 12.66 0.40 1.95
N ASP A 112 13.58 1.34 1.82
CA ASP A 112 14.91 1.09 1.24
C ASP A 112 15.68 -0.04 1.96
N ASP A 113 15.55 -0.13 3.29
CA ASP A 113 16.16 -1.17 4.14
C ASP A 113 15.53 -2.56 4.00
N HIS A 114 14.33 -2.66 3.41
CA HIS A 114 13.59 -3.90 3.15
C HIS A 114 13.60 -4.33 1.68
N GLN A 115 14.29 -3.58 0.82
CA GLN A 115 14.45 -3.94 -0.58
C GLN A 115 15.24 -5.25 -0.72
N SER A 116 14.96 -5.98 -1.81
CA SER A 116 15.49 -7.33 -2.06
C SER A 116 15.08 -8.41 -1.05
N GLU A 117 14.27 -8.13 -0.03
CA GLU A 117 13.90 -9.15 0.96
C GLU A 117 12.71 -10.03 0.55
N GLY A 118 11.98 -9.64 -0.50
CA GLY A 118 10.83 -10.35 -1.04
C GLY A 118 9.48 -9.67 -0.83
N PHE A 119 9.42 -8.52 -0.13
CA PHE A 119 8.17 -7.78 0.12
C PHE A 119 7.42 -7.38 -1.16
N GLY A 120 8.12 -6.91 -2.19
CA GLY A 120 7.48 -6.49 -3.45
C GLY A 120 6.73 -7.62 -4.15
N ARG A 121 7.36 -8.81 -4.22
CA ARG A 121 6.71 -10.01 -4.79
C ARG A 121 5.49 -10.42 -3.97
N LEU A 122 5.66 -10.50 -2.65
CA LEU A 122 4.59 -10.89 -1.74
C LEU A 122 3.39 -9.94 -1.88
N LEU A 123 3.62 -8.62 -1.86
CA LEU A 123 2.57 -7.62 -2.05
C LEU A 123 1.89 -7.73 -3.43
N LEU A 124 2.66 -7.97 -4.50
CA LEU A 124 2.12 -8.15 -5.84
C LEU A 124 1.20 -9.38 -5.93
N GLU A 125 1.60 -10.50 -5.34
CA GLU A 125 0.77 -11.71 -5.28
C GLU A 125 -0.55 -11.46 -4.54
N HIS A 126 -0.51 -10.68 -3.45
CA HIS A 126 -1.70 -10.41 -2.63
C HIS A 126 -2.66 -9.43 -3.30
N ILE A 127 -2.15 -8.35 -3.91
CA ILE A 127 -3.00 -7.37 -4.58
C ILE A 127 -3.63 -7.96 -5.84
N ALA A 128 -2.90 -8.80 -6.58
CA ALA A 128 -3.44 -9.46 -7.77
C ALA A 128 -4.53 -10.49 -7.43
N ALA A 129 -4.43 -11.16 -6.28
CA ALA A 129 -5.48 -12.06 -5.80
C ALA A 129 -6.74 -11.34 -5.31
N ALA A 130 -6.64 -10.04 -5.03
CA ALA A 130 -7.74 -9.19 -4.56
C ALA A 130 -8.38 -8.34 -5.66
N ALA A 131 -7.84 -8.39 -6.89
CA ALA A 131 -8.29 -7.60 -8.04
C ALA A 131 -9.34 -8.33 -8.89
#